data_AF-A0A1Z5LF65-F1
#
_entry.id   AF-A0A1Z5LF65-F1
#
_cell.length_a   1.000
_cell.length_b   1.000
_cell.length_c   1.000
_cell.angle_alpha   90.00
_cell.angle_beta   90.00
_cell.angle_gamma   90.00
#
_symmetry.space_group_name_H-M   'P 1'
#
loop_
_entity.id
_entity.type
_entity.pdbx_description
1 polymer ?
#
loop_
_entity_poly.entity_id
_entity_poly.type
_entity_poly.pdbx_seq_one_letter_code
_entity_poly.pdbx_strand_id
1 'polypeptide(L)'
;MHKMEKMMEQIPAAESWNCPKAQEWDEMTLRSFYEKETWTQHALEYLVALSQVNLASEPGQVSLLWALWYIKCCGGNRRISNTDNGAQERKFQNGSMEVSERLCQLLGDKVHLDSQVCDMVQSEDDVIVTLTDGSEYQAEYVIVAIPLPVQLKIHYEPPLPPLRNQQLLGDKVHLDSQVCDMVQSEDYVIVAIPLPVQ
;
A
#
# COMPACT_ATOMS: atom_id res chain seq x y z
N MET A 1 2.21 21.45 9.70
CA MET A 1 1.02 20.67 9.29
C MET A 1 -0.04 21.49 8.56
N HIS A 2 -0.51 22.64 9.06
CA HIS A 2 -1.55 23.47 8.38
C HIS A 2 -1.29 23.76 6.89
N LYS A 3 -0.03 24.02 6.51
CA LYS A 3 0.33 24.22 5.10
C LYS A 3 0.05 22.99 4.23
N MET A 4 0.40 21.80 4.70
CA MET A 4 0.09 20.55 3.99
C MET A 4 -1.42 20.36 3.87
N GLU A 5 -2.20 20.71 4.90
CA GLU A 5 -3.68 20.64 4.84
C GLU A 5 -4.25 21.48 3.70
N LYS A 6 -3.79 22.73 3.56
CA LYS A 6 -4.17 23.59 2.43
C LYS A 6 -3.72 23.08 1.06
N MET A 7 -2.60 22.37 1.00
CA MET A 7 -2.14 21.75 -0.25
C MET A 7 -3.04 20.56 -0.62
N MET A 8 -3.40 19.72 0.37
CA MET A 8 -4.30 18.58 0.19
C MET A 8 -5.70 18.99 -0.28
N GLU A 9 -6.20 20.16 0.11
CA GLU A 9 -7.48 20.70 -0.36
C GLU A 9 -7.52 20.86 -1.90
N GLN A 10 -6.38 21.11 -2.53
CA GLN A 10 -6.27 21.32 -3.99
C GLN A 10 -6.19 20.01 -4.78
N ILE A 11 -6.07 18.86 -4.11
CA ILE A 11 -5.87 17.56 -4.75
C ILE A 11 -7.22 16.85 -4.90
N PRO A 12 -7.67 16.54 -6.13
CA PRO A 12 -8.83 15.66 -6.35
C PRO A 12 -8.53 14.25 -5.84
N ALA A 13 -9.47 13.65 -5.11
CA ALA A 13 -9.25 12.33 -4.50
C ALA A 13 -9.15 11.19 -5.53
N ALA A 14 -9.96 11.25 -6.60
CA ALA A 14 -9.98 10.24 -7.66
C ALA A 14 -8.85 10.40 -8.69
N GLU A 15 -8.35 11.63 -8.87
CA GLU A 15 -7.42 11.99 -9.95
C GLU A 15 -6.37 12.96 -9.40
N SER A 16 -5.43 12.45 -8.60
CA SER A 16 -4.42 13.28 -7.93
C SER A 16 -3.52 14.05 -8.92
N TRP A 17 -3.28 13.46 -10.09
CA TRP A 17 -2.52 14.05 -11.20
C TRP A 17 -3.20 15.26 -11.85
N ASN A 18 -4.49 15.50 -11.59
CA ASN A 18 -5.24 16.64 -12.14
C ASN A 18 -5.19 17.90 -11.25
N CYS A 19 -4.41 17.91 -10.17
CA CYS A 19 -4.28 19.11 -9.34
C CYS A 19 -3.39 20.19 -9.99
N PRO A 20 -3.59 21.49 -9.68
CA PRO A 20 -2.91 22.60 -10.39
C PRO A 20 -1.38 22.55 -10.37
N LYS A 21 -0.79 21.92 -9.34
CA LYS A 21 0.66 21.81 -9.13
C LYS A 21 1.14 20.36 -9.19
N ALA A 22 0.40 19.48 -9.86
CA ALA A 22 0.68 18.04 -9.87
C ALA A 22 2.13 17.72 -10.26
N GLN A 23 2.61 18.26 -11.40
CA GLN A 23 3.98 18.02 -11.83
C GLN A 23 5.03 18.54 -10.83
N GLU A 24 4.88 19.79 -10.36
CA GLU A 24 5.80 20.39 -9.37
C GLU A 24 5.86 19.57 -8.07
N TRP A 25 4.72 19.08 -7.61
CA TRP A 25 4.64 18.29 -6.38
C TRP A 25 5.06 16.84 -6.57
N ASP A 26 4.91 16.26 -7.77
CA ASP A 26 5.32 14.88 -8.03
C ASP A 26 6.82 14.74 -8.28
N GLU A 27 7.45 15.79 -8.83
CA GLU A 27 8.91 15.87 -9.01
C GLU A 27 9.65 16.19 -7.71
N MET A 28 8.96 16.73 -6.70
CA MET A 28 9.52 17.05 -5.39
C MET A 28 9.40 15.86 -4.44
N THR A 29 10.48 15.51 -3.74
CA THR A 29 10.41 14.52 -2.66
C THR A 29 9.81 15.13 -1.41
N LEU A 30 9.17 14.30 -0.59
CA LEU A 30 8.62 14.72 0.71
C LEU A 30 9.72 15.27 1.64
N ARG A 31 10.94 14.71 1.56
CA ARG A 31 12.10 15.21 2.31
C ARG A 31 12.50 16.62 1.87
N SER A 32 12.64 16.88 0.57
CA SER A 32 12.98 18.22 0.06
C SER A 32 11.94 19.26 0.48
N PHE A 33 10.66 18.86 0.53
CA PHE A 33 9.62 19.71 1.08
C PHE A 33 9.81 20.00 2.57
N TYR A 34 10.11 18.99 3.39
CA TYR A 34 10.37 19.22 4.82
C TYR A 34 11.59 20.09 5.08
N GLU A 35 12.70 19.87 4.39
CA GLU A 35 13.92 20.67 4.53
C GLU A 35 13.66 22.14 4.16
N LYS A 36 12.78 22.40 3.19
CA LYS A 36 12.37 23.75 2.81
C LYS A 36 11.44 24.43 3.82
N GLU A 37 10.55 23.66 4.46
CA GLU A 37 9.47 24.21 5.29
C GLU A 37 9.78 24.19 6.79
N THR A 38 10.80 23.44 7.22
CA THR A 38 11.21 23.34 8.62
C THR A 38 12.42 24.23 8.92
N TRP A 39 12.42 24.82 10.11
CA TRP A 39 13.46 25.77 10.54
C TRP A 39 14.41 25.17 11.57
N THR A 40 13.99 24.07 12.21
CA THR A 40 14.74 23.42 13.28
C THR A 40 14.99 21.98 12.90
N GLN A 41 16.18 21.49 13.27
CA GLN A 41 16.57 20.10 13.05
C GLN A 41 15.59 19.13 13.72
N HIS A 42 15.12 19.46 14.93
CA HIS A 42 14.18 18.62 15.65
C HIS A 42 12.82 18.48 14.95
N ALA A 43 12.30 19.56 14.35
CA ALA A 43 11.06 19.50 13.57
C ALA A 43 11.22 18.65 12.30
N LEU A 44 12.38 18.75 11.63
CA LEU A 44 12.70 17.92 10.48
C LEU A 44 12.74 16.43 10.86
N GLU A 45 13.49 16.08 11.91
CA GLU A 45 13.60 14.71 12.43
C GLU A 45 12.23 14.14 12.81
N TYR A 46 11.39 14.94 13.46
CA TYR A 46 10.03 14.54 13.81
C TYR A 46 9.15 14.25 12.58
N LEU A 47 9.20 15.08 11.54
CA LEU A 47 8.44 14.86 10.30
C LEU A 47 8.97 13.66 9.50
N VAL A 48 10.28 13.42 9.52
CA VAL A 48 10.89 12.23 8.94
C VAL A 48 10.39 10.98 9.65
N ALA A 49 10.44 10.95 10.99
CA ALA A 49 9.95 9.83 11.78
C ALA A 49 8.44 9.58 11.58
N LEU A 50 7.62 10.64 11.56
CA LEU A 50 6.20 10.52 11.23
C LEU A 50 5.98 9.91 9.84
N SER A 51 6.78 10.30 8.84
CA SER A 51 6.65 9.76 7.48
C SER A 51 7.00 8.28 7.44
N GLN A 52 8.08 7.88 8.10
CA GLN A 52 8.48 6.48 8.20
C GLN A 52 7.38 5.63 8.86
N VAL A 53 6.76 6.12 9.94
CA VAL A 53 5.67 5.40 10.63
C VAL A 53 4.41 5.29 9.78
N ASN A 54 4.00 6.36 9.09
CA ASN A 54 2.75 6.36 8.34
C ASN A 54 2.87 5.75 6.95
N LEU A 55 4.05 5.81 6.32
CA LEU A 55 4.26 5.45 4.92
C LEU A 55 5.19 4.24 4.73
N ALA A 56 5.83 3.77 5.80
CA ALA A 56 6.84 2.70 5.75
C ALA A 56 7.91 2.93 4.68
N SER A 57 8.33 4.19 4.51
CA SER A 57 9.28 4.60 3.47
C SER A 57 10.06 5.83 3.90
N GLU A 58 11.28 5.98 3.38
CA GLU A 58 12.06 7.19 3.58
C GLU A 58 11.42 8.36 2.82
N PRO A 59 11.22 9.54 3.43
CA PRO A 59 10.58 10.68 2.76
C PRO A 59 11.38 11.17 1.53
N GLY A 60 12.66 10.81 1.41
CA GLY A 60 13.47 11.07 0.21
C GLY A 60 13.12 10.21 -1.00
N GLN A 61 12.40 9.10 -0.79
CA GLN A 61 11.95 8.18 -1.85
C GLN A 61 10.49 8.43 -2.26
N VAL A 62 9.79 9.29 -1.52
CA VAL A 62 8.35 9.50 -1.67
C VAL A 62 8.08 10.82 -2.39
N SER A 63 7.28 10.77 -3.45
CA SER A 63 6.72 11.96 -4.11
C SER A 63 5.85 12.76 -3.14
N LEU A 64 6.04 14.08 -3.10
CA LEU A 64 5.23 14.97 -2.27
C LEU A 64 3.76 14.93 -2.69
N LEU A 65 3.46 14.89 -4.00
CA LEU A 65 2.09 14.76 -4.50
C LEU A 65 1.43 13.49 -3.96
N TRP A 66 2.12 12.36 -4.07
CA TRP A 66 1.61 11.09 -3.58
C TRP A 66 1.37 11.12 -2.07
N ALA A 67 2.31 11.65 -1.29
CA ALA A 67 2.16 11.74 0.17
C ALA A 67 0.96 12.60 0.58
N LEU A 68 0.79 13.77 -0.05
CA LEU A 68 -0.34 14.66 0.21
C LEU A 68 -1.67 13.98 -0.15
N TRP A 69 -1.75 13.33 -1.31
CA TRP A 69 -2.93 12.58 -1.72
C TRP A 69 -3.24 11.43 -0.76
N TYR A 70 -2.23 10.65 -0.36
CA TYR A 70 -2.39 9.52 0.55
C TYR A 70 -2.93 9.98 1.90
N ILE A 71 -2.30 10.99 2.51
CA ILE A 71 -2.73 11.57 3.79
C ILE A 71 -4.15 12.14 3.68
N LYS A 72 -4.50 12.78 2.55
CA LYS A 72 -5.87 13.26 2.30
C LYS A 72 -6.87 12.10 2.31
N CYS A 73 -6.58 11.01 1.61
CA CYS A 73 -7.43 9.81 1.57
C CYS A 73 -7.59 9.15 2.95
N CYS A 74 -6.58 9.25 3.83
CA CYS A 74 -6.67 8.83 5.22
C CYS A 74 -7.49 9.79 6.11
N GLY A 75 -7.94 10.92 5.59
CA GLY A 75 -8.72 11.94 6.30
C GLY A 75 -7.87 13.02 6.99
N GLY A 76 -6.63 13.22 6.52
CA GLY A 76 -5.75 14.31 6.91
C GLY A 76 -4.75 13.95 8.01
N ASN A 77 -3.84 14.90 8.27
CA ASN A 77 -2.69 14.73 9.17
C ASN A 77 -3.06 14.27 10.58
N ARG A 78 -4.14 14.81 11.15
CA ARG A 78 -4.56 14.43 12.51
C ARG A 78 -5.13 13.01 12.55
N ARG A 79 -5.95 12.66 11.55
CA ARG A 79 -6.66 11.38 11.57
C ARG A 79 -5.73 10.21 11.29
N ILE A 80 -4.76 10.38 10.38
CA ILE A 80 -3.80 9.32 10.05
C ILE A 80 -2.86 8.98 11.22
N SER A 81 -2.55 9.92 12.10
CA SER A 81 -1.52 9.72 13.15
C SER A 81 -2.07 9.60 14.59
N ASN A 82 -3.36 9.81 14.82
CA ASN A 82 -3.94 9.77 16.17
C ASN A 82 -4.59 8.44 16.52
N THR A 83 -4.49 8.06 17.79
CA THR A 83 -5.30 6.97 18.36
C THR A 83 -6.72 7.42 18.63
N ASP A 84 -6.93 8.41 19.50
CA ASP A 84 -8.27 8.91 19.82
C ASP A 84 -8.86 9.67 18.61
N ASN A 85 -10.04 9.24 18.15
CA ASN A 85 -10.70 9.72 16.94
C ASN A 85 -9.79 9.69 15.70
N GLY A 86 -8.95 8.66 15.58
CA GLY A 86 -8.04 8.49 14.46
C GLY A 86 -7.89 7.05 13.97
N ALA A 87 -6.92 6.82 13.09
CA ALA A 87 -6.77 5.56 12.35
C ALA A 87 -6.34 4.39 13.25
N GLN A 88 -5.73 4.67 14.40
CA GLN A 88 -5.25 3.65 15.35
C GLN A 88 -6.24 3.37 16.50
N GLU A 89 -7.46 3.92 16.46
CA GLU A 89 -8.41 3.90 17.59
C GLU A 89 -8.78 2.49 18.06
N ARG A 90 -8.91 1.53 17.14
CA ARG A 90 -9.54 0.24 17.41
C ARG A 90 -8.74 -0.92 16.84
N LYS A 91 -8.81 -2.04 17.55
CA LYS A 91 -8.35 -3.35 17.11
C LYS A 91 -9.52 -4.32 17.11
N PHE A 92 -9.51 -5.30 16.22
CA PHE A 92 -10.41 -6.44 16.29
C PHE A 92 -10.03 -7.32 17.47
N GLN A 93 -11.03 -7.79 18.23
CA GLN A 93 -10.81 -8.57 19.44
C GLN A 93 -10.02 -9.87 19.18
N ASN A 94 -10.25 -10.53 18.05
CA ASN A 94 -9.58 -11.77 17.67
C ASN A 94 -8.56 -11.59 16.53
N GLY A 95 -8.17 -10.35 16.24
CA GLY A 95 -7.32 -10.02 15.08
C GLY A 95 -8.10 -9.74 13.80
N SER A 96 -7.49 -8.99 12.88
CA SER A 96 -8.13 -8.55 11.63
C SER A 96 -8.29 -9.66 10.59
N MET A 97 -7.49 -10.73 10.68
CA MET A 97 -7.54 -11.87 9.76
C MET A 97 -8.89 -12.60 9.81
N GLU A 98 -9.62 -12.49 10.91
CA GLU A 98 -10.96 -13.06 11.07
C GLU A 98 -11.92 -12.58 9.97
N VAL A 99 -11.74 -11.38 9.41
CA VAL A 99 -12.56 -10.88 8.30
C VAL A 99 -12.43 -11.80 7.07
N SER A 100 -11.21 -12.08 6.60
CA SER A 100 -11.06 -12.91 5.41
C SER A 100 -11.29 -14.40 5.71
N GLU A 101 -11.01 -14.87 6.93
CA GLU A 101 -11.36 -16.24 7.34
C GLU A 101 -12.86 -16.49 7.28
N ARG A 102 -13.68 -15.56 7.80
CA ARG A 102 -15.14 -15.66 7.74
C ARG A 102 -15.66 -15.55 6.30
N LEU A 103 -15.08 -14.68 5.47
CA LEU A 103 -15.42 -14.62 4.04
C LEU A 103 -15.07 -15.93 3.31
N CYS A 104 -13.92 -16.53 3.63
CA CYS A 104 -13.52 -17.84 3.11
C CYS A 104 -14.55 -18.92 3.49
N GLN A 105 -14.98 -18.96 4.76
CA GLN A 105 -16.02 -19.88 5.23
C GLN A 105 -17.36 -19.70 4.49
N LEU A 106 -17.76 -18.45 4.21
CA LEU A 106 -18.99 -18.15 3.47
C LEU A 106 -18.92 -18.58 1.99
N LEU A 107 -17.75 -18.46 1.38
CA LEU A 107 -17.52 -18.83 -0.01
C LEU A 107 -17.28 -20.33 -0.20
N GLY A 108 -16.80 -21.02 0.84
CA GLY A 108 -16.63 -22.47 0.87
C GLY A 108 -15.62 -22.96 -0.17
N ASP A 109 -16.08 -23.88 -1.02
CA ASP A 109 -15.28 -24.54 -2.06
C ASP A 109 -14.85 -23.63 -3.22
N LYS A 110 -15.36 -22.39 -3.26
CA LYS A 110 -14.97 -21.38 -4.25
C LYS A 110 -13.62 -20.72 -3.97
N VAL A 111 -13.04 -20.96 -2.78
CA VAL A 111 -11.74 -20.41 -2.41
C VAL A 111 -10.68 -21.50 -2.54
N HIS A 112 -9.75 -21.28 -3.46
CA HIS A 112 -8.64 -22.19 -3.71
C HIS A 112 -7.36 -21.62 -3.07
N LEU A 113 -6.87 -22.28 -2.02
CA LEU A 113 -5.60 -21.96 -1.37
C LEU A 113 -4.44 -22.66 -2.10
N ASP A 114 -3.21 -22.23 -1.84
CA ASP A 114 -1.99 -22.76 -2.47
C ASP A 114 -2.05 -22.79 -4.02
N SER A 115 -2.83 -21.86 -4.58
CA SER A 115 -3.22 -21.80 -5.98
C SER A 115 -2.61 -20.57 -6.64
N GLN A 116 -1.29 -20.57 -6.82
CA GLN A 116 -0.59 -19.42 -7.39
C GLN A 116 -0.84 -19.31 -8.89
N VAL A 117 -1.37 -18.17 -9.33
CA VAL A 117 -1.50 -17.82 -10.75
C VAL A 117 -0.14 -17.47 -11.34
N CYS A 118 0.18 -18.01 -12.51
CA CYS A 118 1.41 -17.71 -13.24
C CYS A 118 1.19 -17.21 -14.67
N ASP A 119 0.02 -17.48 -15.28
CA ASP A 119 -0.28 -17.07 -16.65
C ASP A 119 -1.75 -16.69 -16.79
N MET A 120 -2.03 -15.69 -17.63
CA MET A 120 -3.39 -15.27 -18.00
C MET A 120 -3.47 -14.96 -19.49
N VAL A 121 -4.33 -15.70 -20.18
CA VAL A 121 -4.65 -15.51 -21.60
C VAL A 121 -6.06 -14.95 -21.73
N GLN A 122 -6.19 -13.74 -22.29
CA GLN A 122 -7.46 -13.07 -22.55
C GLN A 122 -7.80 -13.12 -24.04
N SER A 123 -9.01 -13.61 -24.33
CA SER A 123 -9.65 -13.56 -25.64
C SER A 123 -10.74 -12.47 -25.69
N GLU A 124 -11.52 -12.40 -26.76
CA GLU A 124 -12.68 -11.49 -26.83
C GLU A 124 -13.81 -11.89 -25.87
N ASP A 125 -13.95 -13.19 -25.58
CA ASP A 125 -15.10 -13.75 -24.86
C ASP A 125 -14.76 -14.20 -23.44
N ASP A 126 -13.49 -14.56 -23.17
CA ASP A 126 -13.07 -15.16 -21.90
C ASP A 126 -11.62 -14.87 -21.52
N VAL A 127 -11.28 -15.26 -20.29
CA VAL A 127 -9.93 -15.28 -19.74
C VAL A 127 -9.64 -16.67 -19.20
N ILE A 128 -8.54 -17.25 -19.65
CA ILE A 128 -7.96 -18.49 -19.12
C ILE A 128 -6.86 -18.10 -18.13
N VAL A 129 -6.96 -18.62 -16.91
CA VAL A 129 -6.02 -18.39 -15.81
C VAL A 129 -5.33 -19.70 -15.50
N THR A 130 -4.01 -19.75 -15.63
CA THR A 130 -3.21 -20.95 -15.39
C THR A 130 -2.43 -20.81 -14.08
N LEU A 131 -2.49 -21.87 -13.28
CA LEU A 131 -1.76 -21.98 -12.03
C LEU A 131 -0.38 -22.61 -12.22
N THR A 132 0.48 -22.45 -11.22
CA THR A 132 1.84 -23.01 -11.23
C THR A 132 1.89 -24.54 -11.29
N ASP A 133 0.82 -25.22 -10.89
CA ASP A 133 0.70 -26.69 -10.98
C ASP A 133 0.16 -27.19 -12.32
N GLY A 134 -0.16 -26.26 -13.24
CA GLY A 134 -0.69 -26.54 -14.57
C GLY A 134 -2.22 -26.66 -14.64
N SER A 135 -2.94 -26.44 -13.54
CA SER A 135 -4.40 -26.35 -13.57
C SER A 135 -4.87 -25.02 -14.18
N GLU A 136 -6.06 -25.05 -14.80
CA GLU A 136 -6.63 -23.91 -15.53
C GLU A 136 -8.04 -23.58 -15.04
N TYR A 137 -8.35 -22.29 -15.03
CA TYR A 137 -9.68 -21.74 -14.74
C TYR A 137 -10.11 -20.83 -15.89
N GLN A 138 -11.36 -20.93 -16.31
CA GLN A 138 -11.96 -20.09 -17.35
C GLN A 138 -13.01 -19.18 -16.73
N ALA A 139 -12.99 -17.89 -17.07
CA ALA A 139 -13.96 -16.91 -16.60
C ALA A 139 -14.20 -15.80 -17.64
N GLU A 140 -15.38 -15.18 -17.62
CA GLU A 140 -15.67 -13.99 -18.44
C GLU A 140 -14.87 -12.76 -17.98
N TYR A 141 -14.55 -12.70 -16.67
CA TYR A 141 -13.83 -11.58 -16.06
C TYR A 141 -12.89 -12.05 -14.96
N VAL A 142 -11.76 -11.34 -14.81
CA VAL A 142 -10.78 -11.57 -13.74
C VAL A 142 -10.56 -10.29 -12.94
N ILE A 143 -10.55 -10.42 -11.61
CA ILE A 143 -10.19 -9.34 -10.69
C ILE A 143 -8.81 -9.64 -10.10
N VAL A 144 -7.81 -8.84 -10.46
CA VAL A 144 -6.45 -8.95 -9.92
C VAL A 144 -6.34 -8.13 -8.64
N ALA A 145 -6.54 -8.78 -7.48
CA ALA A 145 -6.58 -8.15 -6.16
C ALA A 145 -5.26 -8.27 -5.37
N ILE A 146 -4.12 -8.31 -6.07
CA ILE A 146 -2.77 -8.42 -5.48
C ILE A 146 -1.95 -7.12 -5.68
N PRO A 147 -0.94 -6.83 -4.84
CA PRO A 147 -0.10 -5.65 -4.99
C PRO A 147 0.60 -5.57 -6.36
N LEU A 148 0.80 -4.35 -6.88
CA LEU A 148 1.37 -4.13 -8.21
C LEU A 148 2.69 -4.89 -8.46
N PRO A 149 3.68 -4.88 -7.54
CA PRO A 149 4.93 -5.61 -7.78
C PRO A 149 4.74 -7.12 -7.90
N VAL A 150 3.71 -7.69 -7.27
CA VAL A 150 3.40 -9.13 -7.34
C VAL A 150 2.77 -9.50 -8.70
N GLN A 151 2.10 -8.55 -9.36
CA GLN A 151 1.52 -8.76 -10.69
C GLN A 151 2.59 -9.04 -11.75
N LEU A 152 3.84 -8.61 -11.56
CA LEU A 152 4.97 -8.92 -12.45
C LEU A 152 5.30 -10.42 -12.51
N LYS A 153 4.83 -11.22 -11.54
CA LYS A 153 5.04 -12.67 -11.53
C LYS A 153 4.08 -13.42 -12.47
N ILE A 154 3.12 -12.72 -13.08
CA ILE A 154 2.11 -13.30 -13.97
C ILE A 154 2.48 -12.94 -15.42
N HIS A 155 2.46 -13.93 -16.31
CA HIS A 155 2.53 -13.69 -17.75
C HIS A 155 1.15 -13.32 -18.29
N TYR A 156 1.12 -12.38 -19.25
CA TYR A 156 -0.12 -11.85 -19.82
C TYR A 156 -0.10 -12.01 -21.33
N GLU A 157 -1.14 -12.62 -21.87
CA GLU A 157 -1.40 -12.71 -23.31
C GLU A 157 -2.81 -12.21 -23.63
N PRO A 158 -3.00 -11.17 -24.47
CA PRO A 158 -1.97 -10.31 -25.03
C PRO A 158 -1.20 -9.53 -23.94
N PRO A 159 0.00 -9.02 -24.25
CA PRO A 159 0.77 -8.22 -23.31
C PRO A 159 -0.03 -7.02 -22.78
N LEU A 160 0.18 -6.70 -21.50
CA LEU A 160 -0.45 -5.53 -20.87
C LEU A 160 -0.15 -4.25 -21.67
N PRO A 161 -1.10 -3.29 -21.70
CA PRO A 161 -0.86 -1.98 -22.32
C PRO A 161 0.45 -1.34 -21.81
N PRO A 162 1.23 -0.67 -22.67
CA PRO A 162 2.58 -0.20 -22.32
C PRO A 162 2.64 0.64 -21.04
N LEU A 163 1.67 1.53 -20.84
CA LEU A 163 1.59 2.36 -19.63
C LEU A 163 1.37 1.53 -18.37
N ARG A 164 0.54 0.49 -18.44
CA ARG A 164 0.32 -0.43 -17.33
C ARG A 164 1.59 -1.21 -17.02
N ASN A 165 2.27 -1.72 -18.05
CA ASN A 165 3.52 -2.45 -17.87
C ASN A 165 4.61 -1.56 -17.23
N GLN A 166 4.73 -0.30 -17.67
CA GLN A 166 5.65 0.67 -17.06
C GLN A 166 5.32 0.96 -15.59
N GLN A 167 4.04 1.03 -15.21
CA GLN A 167 3.62 1.21 -13.83
C GLN A 167 4.01 0.01 -12.95
N LEU A 168 3.91 -1.22 -13.47
CA LEU A 168 4.30 -2.41 -12.72
C LEU A 168 5.82 -2.50 -12.54
N LEU A 169 6.58 -2.19 -13.59
CA LEU A 169 8.05 -2.26 -13.61
C LEU A 169 8.75 -1.11 -12.88
N GLY A 170 8.03 -0.05 -12.49
CA GLY A 170 8.65 1.08 -11.82
C GLY A 170 9.22 0.67 -10.46
N ASP A 171 10.53 0.82 -10.28
CA ASP A 171 11.30 0.68 -9.02
C ASP A 171 10.83 1.61 -7.86
N LYS A 172 9.61 2.14 -7.92
CA LYS A 172 9.09 3.17 -7.01
C LYS A 172 8.06 2.64 -6.01
N VAL A 173 7.69 1.37 -6.06
CA VAL A 173 6.72 0.76 -5.12
C VAL A 173 7.44 -0.27 -4.26
N HIS A 174 8.03 0.20 -3.15
CA HIS A 174 8.65 -0.65 -2.13
C HIS A 174 7.64 -0.90 -1.01
N LEU A 175 7.59 -2.14 -0.51
CA LEU A 175 6.70 -2.55 0.58
C LEU A 175 7.53 -3.23 1.67
N ASP A 176 8.27 -2.43 2.43
CA ASP A 176 9.13 -2.94 3.49
C ASP A 176 8.64 -2.49 4.86
N SER A 177 8.28 -3.44 5.71
CA SER A 177 7.98 -3.20 7.12
C SER A 177 8.28 -4.42 7.97
N GLN A 178 8.66 -4.19 9.23
CA GLN A 178 8.83 -5.24 10.24
C GLN A 178 7.98 -4.88 11.45
N VAL A 179 7.21 -5.85 11.96
CA VAL A 179 6.30 -5.65 13.08
C VAL A 179 6.78 -6.48 14.27
N CYS A 180 7.34 -5.88 15.30
CA CYS A 180 7.83 -6.61 16.47
C CYS A 180 6.86 -6.47 17.65
N ASP A 181 6.47 -7.59 18.25
CA ASP A 181 5.63 -7.63 19.44
C ASP A 181 6.43 -8.20 20.63
N MET A 182 6.41 -7.49 21.76
CA MET A 182 6.99 -7.95 23.01
C MET A 182 5.87 -8.35 23.98
N VAL A 183 5.91 -9.61 24.43
CA VAL A 183 5.00 -10.13 25.44
C VAL A 183 5.76 -10.23 26.74
N GLN A 184 5.33 -9.45 27.73
CA GLN A 184 5.88 -9.48 29.07
C GLN A 184 4.94 -10.25 30.01
N SER A 185 5.49 -11.27 30.67
CA SER A 185 4.92 -11.88 31.87
C SER A 185 5.78 -11.46 33.08
N GLU A 186 5.28 -11.59 34.31
CA GLU A 186 6.04 -11.17 35.50
C GLU A 186 7.42 -11.86 35.63
N ASP A 187 7.62 -13.01 34.97
CA ASP A 187 8.84 -13.83 35.09
C ASP A 187 9.78 -13.80 33.87
N TYR A 188 9.35 -13.28 32.70
CA TYR A 188 10.19 -13.18 31.51
C TYR A 188 9.58 -12.30 30.39
N VAL A 189 10.45 -11.80 29.51
CA VAL A 189 10.10 -11.07 28.28
C VAL A 189 10.35 -11.97 27.07
N ILE A 190 9.30 -12.25 26.29
CA ILE A 190 9.44 -12.89 24.97
C ILE A 190 9.35 -11.80 23.91
N VAL A 191 10.37 -11.71 23.04
CA VAL A 191 10.36 -10.83 21.87
C VAL A 191 10.05 -11.68 20.63
N ALA A 192 8.91 -11.46 20.00
CA ALA A 192 8.59 -12.05 18.71
C ALA A 192 8.98 -11.05 17.60
N ILE A 193 10.05 -11.38 16.88
CA ILE A 193 10.42 -10.67 15.65
C ILE A 193 9.95 -11.57 14.50
N PRO A 194 8.93 -11.19 13.71
CA PRO A 194 8.57 -11.94 12.52
C PRO A 194 9.78 -11.89 11.58
N LEU A 195 10.27 -13.08 11.23
CA LEU A 195 11.29 -13.19 10.20
C LEU A 195 10.71 -12.65 8.89
N PRO A 196 11.50 -11.96 8.06
CA PRO A 196 11.05 -11.58 6.73
C PRO A 196 10.60 -12.85 6.00
N VAL A 197 9.37 -12.82 5.46
CA VAL A 197 8.86 -13.87 4.60
C VAL A 197 9.78 -13.93 3.39
N GLN A 198 10.54 -15.03 3.25
CA GLN A 198 11.45 -15.27 2.13
C GLN A 198 10.69 -15.45 0.82
#